data_AF-A0A6N2CJA4-F1
#
_entry.id   AF-A0A6N2CJA4-F1
#
_cell.length_a   1.000
_cell.length_b   1.000
_cell.length_c   1.000
_cell.angle_alpha   90.00
_cell.angle_beta   90.00
_cell.angle_gamma   90.00
#
_symmetry.space_group_name_H-M   'P 1'
#
loop_
_entity.id
_entity.type
_entity.pdbx_description
1 polymer ?
#
loop_
_entity_poly.entity_id
_entity_poly.type
_entity_poly.pdbx_seq_one_letter_code
_entity_poly.pdbx_strand_id
1 'polypeptide(L)'
;MVTATQLDIPLPDAQAPDALHYWAKSVAESRGEVFTKPAVADFILDLTGWRVGQNLLSKRLLEPSCGSGDFVIPALRRLLQDVPEASAAELEPCIRAVEVNRAAFDALQQRVRMELAAADFSALEIESLTEAWLHHADFLTRPFATTFTHVVGNRRAARGGGGG
;
A
#
# COMPACT_ATOMS: atom_id res chain seq x y z
N MET A 1 -31.86 -9.55 -7.90
CA MET A 1 -30.79 -9.93 -6.98
C MET A 1 -29.54 -10.14 -7.81
N VAL A 2 -28.60 -9.18 -7.79
CA VAL A 2 -27.38 -9.26 -8.60
C VAL A 2 -26.31 -9.93 -7.76
N THR A 3 -25.98 -11.16 -8.15
CA THR A 3 -24.86 -11.94 -7.64
C THR A 3 -23.55 -11.24 -7.96
N ALA A 4 -22.73 -11.00 -6.93
CA ALA A 4 -21.39 -10.45 -7.07
C ALA A 4 -20.54 -11.42 -7.91
N THR A 5 -20.11 -10.96 -9.08
CA THR A 5 -19.18 -11.67 -9.96
C THR A 5 -17.78 -11.61 -9.34
N GLN A 6 -17.20 -12.79 -9.15
CA GLN A 6 -15.82 -13.01 -8.77
C GLN A 6 -14.91 -12.35 -9.81
N LEU A 7 -13.97 -11.50 -9.38
CA LEU A 7 -12.99 -10.86 -10.25
C LEU A 7 -12.09 -11.94 -10.87
N ASP A 8 -12.29 -12.23 -12.15
CA ASP A 8 -11.40 -13.05 -12.96
C ASP A 8 -10.09 -12.28 -13.19
N ILE A 9 -9.12 -12.50 -12.29
CA ILE A 9 -7.73 -12.12 -12.50
C ILE A 9 -7.08 -13.27 -13.26
N PRO A 10 -6.64 -13.09 -14.53
CA PRO A 10 -5.92 -14.13 -15.24
C PRO A 10 -4.55 -14.33 -14.58
N LEU A 11 -4.42 -15.42 -13.82
CA LEU A 11 -3.12 -15.90 -13.36
C LEU A 11 -2.40 -16.55 -14.56
N PRO A 12 -1.12 -16.24 -14.82
CA PRO A 12 -0.36 -16.95 -15.83
C PRO A 12 -0.26 -18.45 -15.47
N ASP A 13 -0.24 -19.32 -16.49
CA ASP A 13 -0.25 -20.79 -16.45
C ASP A 13 0.96 -21.46 -15.74
N ALA A 14 1.59 -20.81 -14.77
CA ALA A 14 2.52 -21.46 -13.88
C ALA A 14 1.73 -22.18 -12.79
N GLN A 15 1.91 -23.49 -12.67
CA GLN A 15 1.31 -24.34 -11.63
C GLN A 15 1.52 -23.72 -10.23
N ALA A 16 0.48 -23.02 -9.77
CA ALA A 16 0.49 -22.13 -8.61
C ALA A 16 0.86 -22.78 -7.24
N PRO A 17 0.68 -24.10 -6.99
CA PRO A 17 1.10 -24.70 -5.72
C PRO A 17 2.63 -24.76 -5.57
N ASP A 18 3.35 -25.08 -6.65
CA ASP A 18 4.79 -25.32 -6.60
C ASP A 18 5.59 -24.02 -6.60
N ALA A 19 5.09 -22.97 -7.26
CA ALA A 19 5.69 -21.65 -7.16
C ALA A 19 5.59 -21.13 -5.71
N LEU A 20 4.42 -21.13 -5.07
CA LEU A 20 4.32 -20.63 -3.70
C LEU A 20 5.21 -21.42 -2.71
N HIS A 21 5.31 -22.74 -2.88
CA HIS A 21 6.15 -23.59 -2.04
C HIS A 21 7.65 -23.38 -2.33
N TYR A 22 8.04 -23.28 -3.60
CA TYR A 22 9.40 -22.94 -4.02
C TYR A 22 9.83 -21.56 -3.52
N TRP A 23 8.91 -20.60 -3.50
CA TRP A 23 9.17 -19.23 -3.03
C TRP A 23 9.22 -19.13 -1.51
N ALA A 24 8.32 -19.79 -0.78
CA ALA A 24 8.41 -19.88 0.68
C ALA A 24 9.70 -20.59 1.11
N LYS A 25 10.11 -21.62 0.36
CA LYS A 25 11.34 -22.36 0.57
C LYS A 25 12.56 -21.56 0.15
N SER A 26 12.54 -20.79 -0.95
CA SER A 26 13.65 -19.93 -1.36
C SER A 26 13.84 -18.74 -0.41
N VAL A 27 12.76 -18.14 0.11
CA VAL A 27 12.81 -17.15 1.19
C VAL A 27 13.37 -17.76 2.48
N ALA A 28 13.08 -19.03 2.75
CA ALA A 28 13.61 -19.76 3.90
C ALA A 28 15.03 -20.32 3.71
N GLU A 29 15.46 -20.62 2.48
CA GLU A 29 16.78 -21.17 2.13
C GLU A 29 17.79 -20.05 1.83
N SER A 30 17.35 -18.85 1.47
CA SER A 30 18.17 -17.62 1.40
C SER A 30 18.54 -17.06 2.78
N ARG A 31 18.52 -17.91 3.82
CA ARG A 31 18.89 -17.58 5.21
C ARG A 31 20.38 -17.32 5.32
N GLY A 32 20.74 -16.08 5.00
CA GLY A 32 22.01 -15.42 5.25
C GLY A 32 21.89 -13.90 5.10
N GLU A 33 20.95 -13.41 4.28
CA GLU A 33 20.67 -11.99 4.15
C GLU A 33 19.43 -11.63 4.96
N VAL A 34 19.63 -10.90 6.06
CA VAL A 34 18.53 -10.34 6.85
C VAL A 34 17.89 -9.22 6.02
N PHE A 35 16.87 -9.55 5.24
CA PHE A 35 16.03 -8.54 4.59
C PHE A 35 15.24 -7.78 5.67
N THR A 36 15.49 -6.48 5.78
CA THR A 36 14.74 -5.62 6.70
C THR A 36 13.33 -5.39 6.16
N LYS A 37 12.36 -5.10 7.04
CA LYS A 37 10.97 -4.79 6.64
C LYS A 37 10.87 -3.71 5.53
N PRO A 38 11.68 -2.63 5.55
CA PRO A 38 11.72 -1.66 4.45
C PRO A 38 12.12 -2.27 3.10
N ALA A 39 13.16 -3.10 3.06
CA ALA A 39 13.64 -3.71 1.81
C ALA A 39 12.58 -4.61 1.15
N VAL A 40 11.78 -5.31 1.97
CA VAL A 40 10.65 -6.13 1.48
C VAL A 40 9.55 -5.26 0.87
N ALA A 41 9.21 -4.14 1.51
CA ALA A 41 8.17 -3.24 1.00
C ALA A 41 8.59 -2.62 -0.35
N ASP A 42 9.83 -2.15 -0.45
CA ASP A 42 10.38 -1.62 -1.70
C ASP A 42 10.37 -2.67 -2.82
N PHE A 43 10.76 -3.90 -2.51
CA PHE A 43 10.74 -5.00 -3.47
C PHE A 43 9.33 -5.34 -3.97
N ILE A 44 8.32 -5.32 -3.10
CA ILE A 44 6.92 -5.58 -3.49
C ILE A 44 6.37 -4.42 -4.35
N LEU A 45 6.67 -3.17 -4.00
CA LEU A 45 6.31 -2.01 -4.83
C LEU A 45 6.96 -2.12 -6.21
N ASP A 46 8.19 -2.62 -6.25
CA ASP A 46 8.88 -2.91 -7.49
C ASP A 46 8.15 -3.98 -8.31
N LEU A 47 7.87 -5.14 -7.72
CA LEU A 47 7.18 -6.24 -8.43
C LEU A 47 5.81 -5.86 -8.96
N THR A 48 5.07 -5.03 -8.22
CA THR A 48 3.74 -4.58 -8.62
C THR A 48 3.77 -3.46 -9.67
N GLY A 49 4.94 -2.90 -9.98
CA GLY A 49 5.08 -1.82 -10.96
C GLY A 49 4.79 -0.43 -10.40
N TRP A 50 4.72 -0.27 -9.08
CA TRP A 50 4.72 1.05 -8.42
C TRP A 50 6.16 1.57 -8.32
N ARG A 51 6.70 1.99 -9.47
CA ARG A 51 8.10 2.43 -9.64
C ARG A 51 8.16 3.83 -10.24
N VAL A 52 9.22 4.56 -9.91
CA VAL A 52 9.57 5.83 -10.57
C VAL A 52 9.82 5.56 -12.07
N GLY A 53 9.44 6.51 -12.92
CA GLY A 53 9.46 6.44 -14.38
C GLY A 53 8.23 5.74 -15.00
N GLN A 54 7.20 5.40 -14.21
CA GLN A 54 6.04 4.63 -14.68
C GLN A 54 4.73 5.43 -14.69
N ASN A 55 4.81 6.77 -14.73
CA ASN A 55 3.66 7.68 -14.76
C ASN A 55 2.66 7.37 -13.62
N LEU A 56 3.12 7.51 -12.38
CA LEU A 56 2.39 7.15 -11.18
C LEU A 56 1.10 7.99 -11.00
N LEU A 57 1.02 9.20 -11.59
CA LEU A 57 -0.22 10.00 -11.61
C LEU A 57 -1.40 9.30 -12.29
N SER A 58 -1.13 8.36 -13.20
CA SER A 58 -2.18 7.57 -13.86
C SER A 58 -2.63 6.36 -13.04
N LYS A 59 -2.00 6.10 -11.88
CA LYS A 59 -2.18 4.89 -11.06
C LYS A 59 -2.85 5.21 -9.73
N ARG A 60 -3.43 4.18 -9.12
CA ARG A 60 -4.21 4.28 -7.88
C ARG A 60 -3.86 3.08 -7.00
N LEU A 61 -3.09 3.31 -5.95
CA LEU A 61 -2.63 2.31 -4.99
C LEU A 61 -3.54 2.29 -3.77
N LEU A 62 -3.95 1.08 -3.36
CA LEU A 62 -4.65 0.82 -2.11
C LEU A 62 -3.78 -0.01 -1.17
N GLU A 63 -3.67 0.43 0.08
CA GLU A 63 -3.17 -0.38 1.19
C GLU A 63 -4.29 -0.57 2.24
N PRO A 64 -4.96 -1.73 2.32
CA PRO A 64 -6.19 -1.91 3.10
C PRO A 64 -5.97 -2.15 4.60
N SER A 65 -4.73 -2.35 5.04
CA SER A 65 -4.33 -2.48 6.46
C SER A 65 -2.92 -1.95 6.62
N CYS A 66 -2.79 -0.62 6.58
CA CYS A 66 -1.51 0.04 6.35
C CYS A 66 -0.57 0.12 7.57
N GLY A 67 -1.07 -0.20 8.76
CA GLY A 67 -0.31 -0.08 10.00
C GLY A 67 0.26 1.32 10.14
N SER A 68 1.57 1.41 10.41
CA SER A 68 2.29 2.67 10.50
C SER A 68 2.88 3.14 9.17
N GLY A 69 2.60 2.49 8.03
CA GLY A 69 3.05 2.93 6.70
C GLY A 69 4.28 2.22 6.13
N ASP A 70 4.38 0.90 6.29
CA ASP A 70 5.52 0.16 5.73
C ASP A 70 5.49 0.17 4.19
N PHE A 71 4.31 0.20 3.55
CA PHE A 71 4.19 0.40 2.10
C PHE A 71 3.79 1.83 1.72
N VAL A 72 2.90 2.50 2.47
CA VAL A 72 2.48 3.89 2.16
C VAL A 72 3.67 4.84 2.01
N ILE A 73 4.62 4.81 2.95
CA ILE A 73 5.73 5.79 2.96
C ILE A 73 6.68 5.61 1.76
N PRO A 74 7.21 4.42 1.45
CA PRO A 74 8.00 4.25 0.23
C PRO A 74 7.17 4.50 -1.04
N ALA A 75 5.88 4.15 -1.07
CA ALA A 75 5.01 4.46 -2.20
C ALA A 75 4.85 5.98 -2.44
N LEU A 76 4.65 6.75 -1.36
CA LEU A 76 4.58 8.22 -1.38
C LEU A 76 5.88 8.83 -1.89
N ARG A 77 7.03 8.40 -1.36
CA ARG A 77 8.34 8.90 -1.81
C ARG A 77 8.56 8.67 -3.30
N ARG A 78 8.19 7.48 -3.79
CA ARG A 78 8.26 7.16 -5.23
C ARG A 78 7.32 8.03 -6.05
N LEU A 79 6.12 8.30 -5.56
CA LEU A 79 5.16 9.19 -6.23
C LEU A 79 5.73 10.61 -6.36
N LEU A 80 6.22 11.19 -5.25
CA LEU A 80 6.84 12.52 -5.25
C LEU A 80 8.09 12.59 -6.14
N GLN A 81 8.87 11.51 -6.20
CA GLN A 81 10.04 11.43 -7.07
C GLN A 81 9.67 11.29 -8.56
N ASP A 82 8.59 10.58 -8.89
CA ASP A 82 8.12 10.40 -10.26
C ASP A 82 7.55 11.70 -10.84
N VAL A 83 6.89 12.49 -10.01
CA VAL A 83 6.17 13.70 -10.41
C VAL A 83 6.43 14.87 -9.45
N PRO A 84 7.67 15.41 -9.40
CA PRO A 84 8.06 16.43 -8.43
C PRO A 84 7.30 17.75 -8.55
N GLU A 85 6.75 18.05 -9.74
CA GLU A 85 5.99 19.29 -10.01
C GLU A 85 4.46 19.11 -9.89
N ALA A 86 3.99 17.93 -9.47
CA ALA A 86 2.55 17.65 -9.40
C ALA A 86 1.89 18.43 -8.24
N SER A 87 0.73 19.00 -8.54
CA SER A 87 -0.12 19.64 -7.54
C SER A 87 -0.75 18.62 -6.59
N ALA A 88 -1.15 19.07 -5.39
CA ALA A 88 -1.90 18.25 -4.45
C ALA A 88 -3.17 17.64 -5.07
N ALA A 89 -3.86 18.37 -5.95
CA ALA A 89 -5.06 17.87 -6.63
C ALA A 89 -4.76 16.70 -7.59
N GLU A 90 -3.62 16.75 -8.28
CA GLU A 90 -3.18 15.65 -9.16
C GLU A 90 -2.74 14.41 -8.37
N LEU A 91 -2.18 14.61 -7.18
CA LEU A 91 -1.73 13.56 -6.28
C LEU A 91 -2.87 12.91 -5.48
N GLU A 92 -3.92 13.67 -5.16
CA GLU A 92 -5.11 13.21 -4.43
C GLU A 92 -5.63 11.82 -4.84
N PRO A 93 -5.81 11.47 -6.13
CA PRO A 93 -6.30 10.16 -6.55
C PRO A 93 -5.35 8.97 -6.32
N CYS A 94 -4.06 9.22 -6.07
CA CYS A 94 -3.01 8.22 -6.28
C CYS A 94 -2.91 7.17 -5.18
N ILE A 95 -3.22 7.52 -3.93
CA ILE A 95 -3.02 6.63 -2.77
C ILE A 95 -4.29 6.57 -1.93
N ARG A 96 -4.66 5.36 -1.47
CA ARG A 96 -5.62 5.15 -0.37
C ARG A 96 -5.03 4.18 0.63
N ALA A 97 -5.11 4.52 1.90
CA ALA A 97 -4.58 3.69 2.99
C ALA A 97 -5.60 3.61 4.11
N VAL A 98 -5.89 2.39 4.57
CA VAL A 98 -6.88 2.12 5.60
C VAL A 98 -6.21 1.44 6.78
N GLU A 99 -6.51 1.89 7.99
CA GLU A 99 -6.06 1.25 9.22
C GLU A 99 -7.16 1.32 10.29
N VAL A 100 -7.33 0.25 11.05
CA VAL A 100 -8.34 0.16 12.13
C VAL A 100 -7.74 0.54 13.48
N ASN A 101 -6.44 0.32 13.68
CA ASN A 101 -5.72 0.66 14.89
C ASN A 101 -5.39 2.16 14.93
N ARG A 102 -5.99 2.88 15.88
CA ARG A 102 -5.82 4.33 16.00
C ARG A 102 -4.37 4.77 16.21
N ALA A 103 -3.61 4.07 17.05
CA ALA A 103 -2.22 4.45 17.34
C ALA A 103 -1.31 4.29 16.10
N ALA A 104 -1.49 3.21 15.34
CA ALA A 104 -0.77 3.00 14.08
C ALA A 104 -1.18 4.03 13.02
N PHE A 105 -2.48 4.34 12.93
CA PHE A 105 -3.02 5.37 12.05
C PHE A 105 -2.43 6.75 12.36
N ASP A 106 -2.44 7.19 13.62
CA ASP A 106 -1.90 8.50 14.03
C ASP A 106 -0.40 8.58 13.73
N ALA A 107 0.35 7.49 13.94
CA ALA A 107 1.77 7.41 13.57
C ALA A 107 2.00 7.51 12.06
N LEU A 108 1.17 6.83 11.25
CA LEU A 108 1.21 6.96 9.79
C LEU A 108 0.91 8.39 9.35
N GLN A 109 -0.14 9.00 9.92
CA GLN A 109 -0.56 10.35 9.60
C GLN A 109 0.60 11.34 9.82
N GLN A 110 1.28 11.25 10.95
CA GLN A 110 2.45 12.09 11.24
C GLN A 110 3.59 11.86 10.24
N ARG A 111 3.87 10.61 9.86
CA ARG A 111 4.92 10.29 8.87
C ARG A 111 4.58 10.86 7.50
N VAL A 112 3.35 10.71 7.02
CA VAL A 112 2.91 11.27 5.73
C VAL A 112 3.04 12.80 5.73
N ARG A 113 2.61 13.47 6.80
CA ARG A 113 2.77 14.93 6.93
C ARG A 113 4.23 15.36 6.87
N MET A 114 5.13 14.62 7.52
CA MET A 114 6.58 14.91 7.48
C MET A 114 7.18 14.73 6.07
N GLU A 115 6.80 13.67 5.34
CA GLU A 115 7.26 13.46 3.96
C GLU A 115 6.77 14.56 3.01
N LEU A 116 5.48 14.96 3.12
CA LEU A 116 4.92 16.03 2.29
C LEU A 116 5.52 17.40 2.66
N ALA A 117 5.73 17.69 3.95
CA ALA A 117 6.38 18.94 4.37
C ALA A 117 7.84 19.01 3.89
N ALA A 118 8.55 17.89 3.87
CA ALA A 118 9.90 17.81 3.32
C ALA A 118 9.96 17.99 1.79
N ALA A 119 8.82 17.84 1.11
CA ALA A 119 8.64 18.11 -0.31
C ALA A 119 7.95 19.47 -0.57
N ASP A 120 8.03 20.40 0.40
CA ASP A 120 7.57 21.79 0.30
C ASP A 120 6.06 22.00 0.04
N PHE A 121 5.21 21.01 0.33
CA PHE A 121 3.75 21.19 0.31
C PHE A 121 3.30 22.12 1.45
N SER A 122 2.32 22.98 1.16
CA SER A 122 1.73 23.86 2.17
C SER A 122 0.90 23.08 3.19
N ALA A 123 0.68 23.66 4.38
CA ALA A 123 -0.13 23.03 5.43
C ALA A 123 -1.56 22.66 4.96
N LEU A 124 -2.15 23.47 4.07
CA LEU A 124 -3.48 23.22 3.51
C LEU A 124 -3.48 22.02 2.56
N GLU A 125 -2.46 21.91 1.70
CA GLU A 125 -2.30 20.78 0.77
C GLU A 125 -2.01 19.49 1.51
N ILE A 126 -1.16 19.55 2.54
CA ILE A 126 -0.85 18.41 3.41
C ILE A 126 -2.13 17.88 4.06
N GLU A 127 -2.96 18.76 4.61
CA GLU A 127 -4.21 18.33 5.25
C GLU A 127 -5.17 17.71 4.23
N SER A 128 -5.37 18.37 3.08
CA SER A 128 -6.21 17.85 1.99
C SER A 128 -5.78 16.46 1.50
N LEU A 129 -4.47 16.27 1.24
CA LEU A 129 -3.93 14.97 0.82
C LEU A 129 -4.07 13.91 1.92
N THR A 130 -3.83 14.30 3.17
CA THR A 130 -3.93 13.37 4.31
C THR A 130 -5.37 12.90 4.51
N GLU A 131 -6.36 13.81 4.42
CA GLU A 131 -7.79 13.48 4.48
C GLU A 131 -8.24 12.58 3.32
N ALA A 132 -7.74 12.87 2.11
CA ALA A 132 -8.07 12.10 0.92
C ALA A 132 -7.45 10.70 0.92
N TRP A 133 -6.21 10.56 1.41
CA TRP A 133 -5.45 9.31 1.35
C TRP A 133 -5.69 8.40 2.54
N LEU A 134 -5.78 8.95 3.76
CA LEU A 134 -5.70 8.16 4.98
C LEU A 134 -7.06 7.99 5.64
N HIS A 135 -7.42 6.76 5.96
CA HIS A 135 -8.71 6.41 6.50
C HIS A 135 -8.61 5.54 7.75
N HIS A 136 -8.98 6.11 8.91
CA HIS A 136 -9.16 5.33 10.14
C HIS A 136 -10.51 4.61 10.07
N ALA A 137 -10.51 3.35 9.64
CA ALA A 137 -11.72 2.56 9.41
C ALA A 137 -11.44 1.06 9.34
N ASP A 138 -12.49 0.25 9.39
CA ASP A 138 -12.43 -1.15 8.98
C ASP A 138 -12.61 -1.24 7.45
N PHE A 139 -11.57 -1.69 6.75
CA PHE A 139 -11.60 -1.85 5.30
C PHE A 139 -12.73 -2.75 4.80
N LEU A 140 -13.10 -3.79 5.56
CA LEU A 140 -14.13 -4.76 5.14
C LEU A 140 -15.54 -4.15 5.06
N THR A 141 -15.75 -3.03 5.74
CA THR A 141 -17.06 -2.36 5.82
C THR A 141 -17.06 -0.99 5.14
N ARG A 142 -15.91 -0.53 4.66
CA ARG A 142 -15.77 0.78 4.00
C ARG A 142 -15.94 0.65 2.48
N PRO A 143 -16.96 1.27 1.88
CA PRO A 143 -17.07 1.34 0.43
C PRO A 143 -16.05 2.32 -0.13
N PHE A 144 -15.42 1.95 -1.25
CA PHE A 144 -14.68 2.86 -2.11
C PHE A 144 -15.42 2.98 -3.44
N ALA A 145 -15.71 4.22 -3.84
CA ALA A 145 -16.34 4.51 -5.14
C ALA A 145 -15.33 4.48 -6.31
N THR A 146 -14.04 4.34 -6.00
CA THR A 146 -12.93 4.40 -6.95
C THR A 146 -12.36 3.02 -7.23
N THR A 147 -11.98 2.76 -8.48
CA THR A 147 -11.20 1.56 -8.85
C THR A 147 -9.73 1.76 -8.53
N PHE A 148 -9.06 0.69 -8.08
CA PHE A 148 -7.62 0.68 -7.81
C PHE A 148 -6.88 -0.10 -8.90
N THR A 149 -5.69 0.38 -9.28
CA THR A 149 -4.82 -0.34 -10.20
C THR A 149 -3.81 -1.22 -9.47
N HIS A 150 -3.50 -0.90 -8.20
CA HIS A 150 -2.55 -1.64 -7.38
C HIS A 150 -3.15 -1.84 -5.98
N VAL A 151 -2.95 -3.03 -5.42
CA VAL A 151 -3.25 -3.31 -4.01
C VAL A 151 -2.00 -3.91 -3.39
N VAL A 152 -1.49 -3.28 -2.34
CA VAL A 152 -0.32 -3.74 -1.59
C VAL A 152 -0.67 -3.90 -0.13
N GLY A 153 0.14 -4.66 0.60
CA GLY A 153 -0.01 -4.82 2.04
C GLY A 153 0.36 -6.21 2.49
N ASN A 154 0.62 -6.32 3.79
CA ASN A 154 0.83 -7.59 4.43
C ASN A 154 -0.38 -7.89 5.33
N ARG A 155 -1.13 -8.95 5.02
CA ARG A 155 -2.22 -9.39 5.88
C ARG A 155 -1.63 -9.87 7.20
N ARG A 156 -1.76 -9.09 8.27
CA ARG A 156 -1.52 -9.61 9.62
C ARG A 156 -2.57 -10.67 9.88
N ALA A 157 -2.14 -11.94 9.96
CA ALA A 157 -3.03 -13.01 10.39
C ALA A 157 -3.57 -12.62 11.77
N ALA A 158 -4.89 -12.47 11.89
CA ALA A 158 -5.52 -12.45 13.20
C ALA A 158 -5.09 -13.75 13.89
N ARG A 159 -4.38 -13.65 15.02
CA ARG A 159 -4.15 -14.83 15.85
C ARG A 159 -5.53 -15.31 16.28
N GLY A 160 -6.01 -16.38 15.67
CA GLY A 160 -7.16 -17.11 16.17
C GLY A 160 -6.88 -17.43 17.63
N GLY A 161 -7.74 -16.97 18.53
CA GLY A 161 -7.69 -17.37 19.92
C GLY A 161 -7.75 -18.90 19.97
N GLY A 162 -6.64 -19.52 20.35
CA GLY A 162 -6.66 -20.90 20.80
C GLY A 162 -7.50 -20.94 22.06
N GLY A 163 -8.76 -21.33 21.92
CA GLY A 163 -9.59 -21.72 23.04
C GLY A 163 -8.94 -22.92 23.72
N GLY A 164 -8.54 -22.72 24.97
CA GLY A 164 -8.31 -23.75 25.97
C GLY A 164 -9.33 -23.57 27.08
#